data_AF-A0A7X7SA17-F1
#
_entry.id   AF-A0A7X7SA17-F1
#
_cell.length_a   1.000
_cell.length_b   1.000
_cell.length_c   1.000
_cell.angle_alpha   90.00
_cell.angle_beta   90.00
_cell.angle_gamma   90.00
#
_symmetry.space_group_name_H-M   'P 1'
#
loop_
_entity.id
_entity.type
_entity.pdbx_description
1 polymer ?
#
loop_
_entity_poly.entity_id
_entity_poly.type
_entity_poly.pdbx_seq_one_letter_code
_entity_poly.pdbx_strand_id
1 'polypeptide(L)'
;PYEKYAGGYKVLEIGCGLGTMAMNWALNGSKITAVDLNDVAVLMTRKRFQLLNLDGDIHRENANALSFDDGEFDYTYSWGVLHHSPDLEKSISELMRVTKPNGEFGIMLYNRKSILHWYMTEYIEGFLHYERYFLNSLQLASRYGDGGRQEGNPHTWPVTVREINKLIRPYSSKFRTTLLGTELDSIFKYLIPGLGMVFPIQAKKVWLEYMD
;
A
#
# COMPACT_ATOMS: atom_id res chain seq x y z
N PRO A 1 10.96 8.75 6.57
CA PRO A 1 10.20 10.01 6.37
C PRO A 1 9.68 10.64 7.68
N TYR A 2 9.60 9.89 8.78
CA TYR A 2 9.05 10.36 10.07
C TYR A 2 9.65 11.68 10.58
N GLU A 3 10.98 11.78 10.63
CA GLU A 3 11.68 12.98 11.11
C GLU A 3 11.34 14.26 10.32
N LYS A 4 11.06 14.13 9.02
CA LYS A 4 10.71 15.28 8.16
C LYS A 4 9.39 15.93 8.57
N TYR A 5 8.47 15.16 9.12
CA TYR A 5 7.14 15.63 9.55
C TYR A 5 7.02 15.64 11.08
N ALA A 6 8.15 15.78 11.77
CA ALA A 6 8.20 16.04 13.20
C ALA A 6 7.75 17.48 13.52
N GLY A 7 7.54 17.80 14.80
CA GLY A 7 7.29 19.19 15.23
C GLY A 7 5.85 19.66 15.01
N GLY A 8 4.88 18.75 15.11
CA GLY A 8 3.46 19.10 15.13
C GLY A 8 2.77 19.20 13.77
N TYR A 9 3.42 18.75 12.69
CA TYR A 9 2.78 18.60 11.37
C TYR A 9 1.55 17.70 11.48
N LYS A 10 0.47 18.07 10.78
CA LYS A 10 -0.73 17.26 10.68
C LYS A 10 -0.49 16.16 9.65
N VAL A 11 -0.53 14.91 10.10
CA VAL A 11 -0.34 13.73 9.23
C VAL A 11 -1.63 12.91 9.24
N LEU A 12 -2.10 12.51 8.06
CA LEU A 12 -3.19 11.54 7.90
C LEU A 12 -2.64 10.21 7.43
N GLU A 13 -2.97 9.14 8.15
CA GLU A 13 -2.77 7.75 7.70
C GLU A 13 -4.12 7.10 7.38
N ILE A 14 -4.29 6.63 6.15
CA ILE A 14 -5.46 5.88 5.69
C ILE A 14 -5.14 4.39 5.66
N GLY A 15 -5.88 3.63 6.46
CA GLY A 15 -5.71 2.20 6.69
C GLY A 15 -4.68 1.90 7.77
N CYS A 16 -4.98 2.30 9.01
CA CYS A 16 -4.02 2.22 10.10
C CYS A 16 -3.71 0.76 10.55
N GLY A 17 -4.58 -0.21 10.25
CA GLY A 17 -4.34 -1.62 10.57
C GLY A 17 -4.05 -1.84 12.05
N LEU A 18 -2.84 -2.31 12.38
CA LEU A 18 -2.42 -2.50 13.78
C LEU A 18 -1.84 -1.22 14.42
N GLY A 19 -1.66 -0.14 13.66
CA GLY A 19 -1.15 1.14 14.12
C GLY A 19 0.37 1.23 14.16
N THR A 20 1.09 0.38 13.41
CA THR A 20 2.56 0.32 13.46
C THR A 20 3.17 1.59 12.88
N MET A 21 2.66 2.08 11.75
CA MET A 21 3.15 3.32 11.12
C MET A 21 2.65 4.55 11.89
N ALA A 22 1.36 4.56 12.28
CA ALA A 22 0.77 5.64 13.10
C ALA A 22 1.57 5.91 14.37
N MET A 23 1.97 4.84 15.08
CA MET A 23 2.83 4.92 16.25
C MET A 23 4.18 5.59 15.95
N ASN A 24 4.81 5.27 14.82
CA ASN A 24 6.08 5.88 14.43
C ASN A 24 5.91 7.37 14.11
N TRP A 25 4.80 7.79 13.51
CA TRP A 25 4.49 9.21 13.33
C TRP A 25 4.36 9.94 14.67
N ALA A 26 3.57 9.38 15.59
CA ALA A 26 3.39 9.96 16.94
C ALA A 26 4.71 10.05 17.72
N LEU A 27 5.53 8.99 17.71
CA LEU A 27 6.84 8.95 18.37
C LEU A 27 7.82 10.01 17.86
N ASN A 28 7.66 10.44 16.60
CA ASN A 28 8.47 11.49 16.00
C ASN A 28 7.83 12.89 16.16
N GLY A 29 6.74 13.02 16.90
CA GLY A 29 6.10 14.29 17.24
C GLY A 29 5.17 14.86 16.17
N SER A 30 4.68 14.03 15.24
CA SER A 30 3.60 14.43 14.32
C SER A 30 2.25 14.45 15.05
N LYS A 31 1.35 15.36 14.65
CA LYS A 31 -0.07 15.29 15.03
C LYS A 31 -0.76 14.30 14.10
N ILE A 32 -0.76 13.03 14.49
CA ILE A 32 -1.28 11.94 13.68
C ILE A 32 -2.80 11.81 13.81
N THR A 33 -3.46 11.74 12.67
CA THR A 33 -4.81 11.22 12.52
C THR A 33 -4.70 9.91 11.74
N ALA A 34 -5.17 8.80 12.31
CA ALA A 34 -5.04 7.48 11.72
C ALA A 34 -6.42 6.83 11.60
N VAL A 35 -6.81 6.50 10.38
CA VAL A 35 -8.17 6.02 10.10
C VAL A 35 -8.18 4.67 9.43
N ASP A 36 -9.26 3.92 9.61
CA ASP A 36 -9.48 2.64 8.95
C ASP A 36 -10.98 2.39 8.78
N LEU A 37 -11.36 1.61 7.77
CA LEU A 37 -12.76 1.22 7.58
C LEU A 37 -13.19 0.15 8.59
N ASN A 38 -12.23 -0.63 9.09
CA ASN A 38 -12.45 -1.75 10.01
C ASN A 38 -12.35 -1.31 11.47
N ASP A 39 -13.45 -1.45 12.21
CA ASP A 39 -13.51 -1.12 13.65
C ASP A 39 -12.49 -1.91 14.49
N VAL A 40 -12.12 -3.13 14.08
CA VAL A 40 -11.10 -3.92 14.78
C VAL A 40 -9.72 -3.27 14.63
N ALA A 41 -9.38 -2.76 13.45
CA ALA A 41 -8.11 -2.07 13.21
C ALA A 41 -8.02 -0.78 14.03
N VAL A 42 -9.10 0.01 14.05
CA VAL A 42 -9.24 1.21 14.88
C VAL A 42 -9.04 0.87 16.36
N LEU A 43 -9.72 -0.18 16.87
CA LEU A 43 -9.59 -0.62 18.25
C LEU A 43 -8.16 -1.04 18.59
N MET A 44 -7.51 -1.83 17.72
CA MET A 44 -6.15 -2.31 17.94
C MET A 44 -5.14 -1.16 17.94
N THR A 45 -5.31 -0.19 17.04
CA THR A 45 -4.47 1.00 16.96
C THR A 45 -4.63 1.86 18.22
N ARG A 46 -5.86 2.11 18.69
CA ARG A 46 -6.11 2.81 19.97
C ARG A 46 -5.47 2.12 21.16
N LYS A 47 -5.59 0.80 21.27
CA LYS A 47 -4.94 0.01 22.33
C LYS A 47 -3.43 0.17 22.30
N ARG A 48 -2.82 0.15 21.11
CA ARG A 48 -1.37 0.37 20.95
C ARG A 48 -0.95 1.76 21.43
N PHE A 49 -1.70 2.80 21.05
CA PHE A 49 -1.41 4.17 21.49
C PHE A 49 -1.53 4.31 23.01
N GLN A 50 -2.57 3.72 23.61
CA GLN A 50 -2.74 3.71 25.06
C GLN A 50 -1.58 3.00 25.78
N LEU A 51 -1.16 1.83 25.31
CA LEU A 51 -0.07 1.06 25.91
C LEU A 51 1.28 1.79 25.86
N LEU A 52 1.48 2.63 24.86
CA LEU A 52 2.71 3.38 24.65
C LEU A 52 2.64 4.82 25.13
N ASN A 53 1.50 5.22 25.73
CA ASN A 53 1.22 6.57 26.16
C ASN A 53 1.46 7.62 25.05
N LEU A 54 0.91 7.34 23.86
CA LEU A 54 1.00 8.19 22.68
C LEU A 54 -0.33 8.91 22.42
N ASP A 55 -0.23 10.13 21.91
CA ASP A 55 -1.38 10.92 21.46
C ASP A 55 -1.60 10.73 19.95
N GLY A 56 -2.87 10.61 19.56
CA GLY A 56 -3.29 10.54 18.15
C GLY A 56 -4.80 10.48 18.04
N ASP A 57 -5.34 11.04 16.96
CA ASP A 57 -6.76 10.91 16.63
C ASP A 57 -6.95 9.64 15.80
N ILE A 58 -7.62 8.64 16.37
CA ILE A 58 -7.78 7.34 15.75
C ILE A 58 -9.27 7.03 15.68
N HIS A 59 -9.83 6.89 14.50
CA HIS A 59 -11.26 6.62 14.32
C HIS A 59 -11.56 5.95 12.99
N ARG A 60 -12.82 5.54 12.81
CA ARG A 60 -13.27 4.86 11.61
C ARG A 60 -13.59 5.89 10.52
N GLU A 61 -13.08 5.68 9.31
CA GLU A 61 -13.41 6.48 8.12
C GLU A 61 -13.51 5.61 6.88
N ASN A 62 -14.19 6.14 5.86
CA ASN A 62 -14.17 5.56 4.53
C ASN A 62 -13.24 6.38 3.63
N ALA A 63 -12.19 5.77 3.10
CA ALA A 63 -11.24 6.43 2.20
C ALA A 63 -11.92 7.04 0.94
N ASN A 64 -13.09 6.53 0.53
CA ASN A 64 -13.86 7.05 -0.60
C ASN A 64 -14.72 8.28 -0.26
N ALA A 65 -14.78 8.70 0.99
CA ALA A 65 -15.54 9.86 1.46
C ALA A 65 -15.04 10.24 2.86
N LEU A 66 -13.89 10.90 2.91
CA LEU A 66 -13.28 11.34 4.17
C LEU A 66 -14.06 12.54 4.73
N SER A 67 -14.32 12.54 6.03
CA SER A 67 -15.03 13.63 6.70
C SER A 67 -14.21 14.92 6.90
N PHE A 68 -12.94 14.91 6.50
CA PHE A 68 -12.00 16.02 6.68
C PHE A 68 -12.17 17.15 5.67
N ASP A 69 -11.73 18.34 6.06
CA ASP A 69 -11.76 19.53 5.21
C ASP A 69 -10.70 19.47 4.09
N ASP A 70 -10.93 20.24 3.03
CA ASP A 70 -9.97 20.42 1.95
C ASP A 70 -8.67 21.01 2.48
N GLY A 71 -7.54 20.41 2.11
CA GLY A 71 -6.22 20.91 2.51
C GLY A 71 -5.99 20.92 4.02
N GLU A 72 -6.51 19.93 4.75
CA GLU A 72 -6.33 19.86 6.20
C GLU A 72 -4.93 19.37 6.61
N PHE A 73 -4.34 18.42 5.88
CA PHE A 73 -3.14 17.70 6.30
C PHE A 73 -1.89 18.14 5.54
N ASP A 74 -0.77 18.25 6.27
CA ASP A 74 0.54 18.57 5.67
C ASP A 74 1.14 17.36 4.93
N TYR A 75 0.85 16.16 5.42
CA TYR A 75 1.23 14.90 4.79
C TYR A 75 0.09 13.89 4.85
N THR A 76 -0.23 13.27 3.73
CA THR A 76 -1.19 12.16 3.67
C THR A 76 -0.50 10.87 3.24
N TYR A 77 -0.92 9.76 3.82
CA TYR A 77 -0.20 8.50 3.67
C TYR A 77 -1.16 7.32 3.65
N SER A 78 -0.89 6.34 2.79
CA SER A 78 -1.52 5.03 2.85
C SER A 78 -0.57 3.94 2.38
N TRP A 79 -0.43 2.87 3.16
CA TRP A 79 0.54 1.84 2.87
C TRP A 79 -0.07 0.46 2.82
N GLY A 80 -0.22 -0.06 1.60
CA GLY A 80 -0.73 -1.40 1.40
C GLY A 80 -2.22 -1.52 1.68
N VAL A 81 -3.01 -0.46 1.48
CA VAL A 81 -4.44 -0.45 1.84
C VAL A 81 -5.34 -0.06 0.67
N LEU A 82 -5.08 1.07 0.00
CA LEU A 82 -6.06 1.61 -0.96
C LEU A 82 -6.37 0.66 -2.14
N HIS A 83 -5.48 -0.28 -2.45
CA HIS A 83 -5.72 -1.29 -3.47
C HIS A 83 -6.76 -2.35 -3.04
N HIS A 84 -7.27 -2.30 -1.82
CA HIS A 84 -8.45 -3.04 -1.37
C HIS A 84 -9.75 -2.21 -1.50
N SER A 85 -9.65 -0.94 -1.91
CA SER A 85 -10.84 -0.14 -2.20
C SER A 85 -11.42 -0.58 -3.55
N PRO A 86 -12.74 -0.81 -3.64
CA PRO A 86 -13.40 -1.05 -4.93
C PRO A 86 -13.40 0.20 -5.82
N ASP A 87 -13.18 1.38 -5.26
CA ASP A 87 -13.09 2.66 -5.96
C ASP A 87 -11.78 3.38 -5.59
N LEU A 88 -10.67 2.84 -6.10
CA LEU A 88 -9.34 3.38 -5.87
C LEU A 88 -9.20 4.82 -6.37
N GLU A 89 -9.84 5.17 -7.49
CA GLU A 89 -9.79 6.51 -8.06
C GLU A 89 -10.39 7.53 -7.08
N LYS A 90 -11.55 7.23 -6.50
CA LYS A 90 -12.16 8.09 -5.49
C LYS A 90 -11.34 8.16 -4.21
N SER A 91 -10.76 7.04 -3.75
CA SER A 91 -9.84 7.04 -2.60
C SER A 91 -8.64 7.97 -2.82
N ILE A 92 -8.03 7.93 -4.01
CA ILE A 92 -6.92 8.83 -4.37
C ILE A 92 -7.41 10.27 -4.44
N SER A 93 -8.57 10.52 -5.04
CA SER A 93 -9.15 11.87 -5.10
C SER A 93 -9.35 12.48 -3.72
N GLU A 94 -9.92 11.72 -2.77
CA GLU A 94 -10.12 12.18 -1.39
C GLU A 94 -8.79 12.40 -0.66
N LEU A 95 -7.84 11.47 -0.80
CA LEU A 95 -6.49 11.64 -0.24
C LEU A 95 -5.85 12.93 -0.75
N MET A 96 -5.95 13.20 -2.05
CA MET A 96 -5.41 14.44 -2.64
C MET A 96 -6.18 15.68 -2.19
N ARG A 97 -7.51 15.61 -2.04
CA ARG A 97 -8.36 16.73 -1.58
C ARG A 97 -7.99 17.19 -0.17
N VAL A 98 -7.81 16.25 0.76
CA VAL A 98 -7.50 16.57 2.16
C VAL A 98 -6.02 16.92 2.38
N THR A 99 -5.17 16.70 1.37
CA THR A 99 -3.77 17.14 1.39
C THR A 99 -3.70 18.64 1.11
N LYS A 100 -2.96 19.38 1.95
CA LYS A 100 -2.73 20.83 1.76
C LYS A 100 -2.22 21.16 0.35
N PRO A 101 -2.53 22.35 -0.18
CA PRO A 101 -1.76 22.92 -1.28
C PRO A 101 -0.27 22.97 -0.89
N ASN A 102 0.58 22.31 -1.68
CA ASN A 102 2.02 22.07 -1.40
C ASN A 102 2.34 21.07 -0.27
N GLY A 103 1.33 20.41 0.29
CA GLY A 103 1.52 19.21 1.11
C GLY A 103 2.07 18.06 0.29
N GLU A 104 2.61 17.07 0.98
CA GLU A 104 3.15 15.86 0.35
C GLU A 104 2.25 14.66 0.59
N PHE A 105 2.40 13.62 -0.22
CA PHE A 105 1.68 12.38 -0.03
C PHE A 105 2.56 11.16 -0.26
N GLY A 106 2.16 10.01 0.26
CA GLY A 106 2.80 8.73 0.01
C GLY A 106 1.78 7.60 -0.09
N ILE A 107 1.87 6.81 -1.17
CA ILE A 107 0.98 5.67 -1.39
C ILE A 107 1.82 4.44 -1.75
N MET A 108 1.55 3.31 -1.10
CA MET A 108 2.03 2.00 -1.52
C MET A 108 0.85 1.12 -1.96
N LEU A 109 0.93 0.63 -3.20
CA LEU A 109 -0.07 -0.25 -3.80
C LEU A 109 0.60 -1.52 -4.32
N TYR A 110 -0.15 -2.61 -4.36
CA TYR A 110 0.32 -3.84 -5.00
C TYR A 110 0.40 -3.65 -6.52
N ASN A 111 1.50 -4.12 -7.09
CA ASN A 111 1.73 -4.08 -8.52
C ASN A 111 1.50 -5.46 -9.14
N ARG A 112 0.65 -5.53 -10.17
CA ARG A 112 0.36 -6.79 -10.87
C ARG A 112 1.41 -7.20 -11.91
N LYS A 113 2.36 -6.34 -12.23
CA LYS A 113 3.51 -6.68 -13.10
C LYS A 113 4.72 -7.08 -12.25
N SER A 114 4.61 -8.21 -11.55
CA SER A 114 5.72 -8.81 -10.80
C SER A 114 5.86 -10.27 -11.18
N ILE A 115 7.10 -10.75 -11.34
CA ILE A 115 7.37 -12.16 -11.62
C ILE A 115 6.96 -13.07 -10.47
N LEU A 116 7.02 -12.59 -9.22
CA LEU A 116 6.51 -13.34 -8.07
C LEU A 116 4.99 -13.47 -8.15
N HIS A 117 4.28 -12.39 -8.47
CA HIS A 117 2.83 -12.42 -8.70
C HIS A 117 2.48 -13.36 -9.86
N TRP A 118 3.19 -13.25 -10.99
CA TRP A 118 2.99 -14.14 -12.12
C TRP A 118 3.19 -15.61 -11.72
N TYR A 119 4.28 -15.93 -11.03
CA TYR A 119 4.56 -17.32 -10.64
C TYR A 119 3.52 -17.86 -9.63
N MET A 120 3.24 -17.11 -8.57
CA MET A 120 2.35 -17.56 -7.50
C MET A 120 0.89 -17.58 -7.96
N THR A 121 0.44 -16.52 -8.63
CA THR A 121 -0.99 -16.34 -8.95
C THR A 121 -1.35 -16.84 -10.35
N GLU A 122 -0.56 -16.49 -11.36
CA GLU A 122 -0.90 -16.86 -12.74
C GLU A 122 -0.51 -18.31 -13.04
N TYR A 123 0.68 -18.74 -12.62
CA TYR A 123 1.19 -20.09 -12.90
C TYR A 123 0.72 -21.12 -11.88
N ILE A 124 1.01 -20.95 -10.59
CA ILE A 124 0.58 -21.93 -9.57
C ILE A 124 -0.94 -21.98 -9.48
N GLU A 125 -1.60 -20.87 -9.11
CA GLU A 125 -3.06 -20.90 -8.92
C GLU A 125 -3.82 -20.98 -10.26
N GLY A 126 -3.46 -20.13 -11.22
CA GLY A 126 -4.13 -20.10 -12.52
C GLY A 126 -3.96 -21.41 -13.32
N PHE A 127 -2.72 -21.84 -13.55
CA PHE A 127 -2.42 -22.98 -14.42
C PHE A 127 -2.40 -24.32 -13.68
N LEU A 128 -1.57 -24.49 -12.63
CA LEU A 128 -1.44 -25.80 -11.95
C LEU A 128 -2.70 -26.20 -11.17
N HIS A 129 -3.43 -25.24 -10.59
CA HIS A 129 -4.70 -25.51 -9.91
C HIS A 129 -5.93 -25.27 -10.77
N TYR A 130 -5.76 -25.01 -12.07
CA TYR A 130 -6.85 -24.87 -13.04
C TYR A 130 -7.84 -23.71 -12.75
N GLU A 131 -7.49 -22.74 -11.90
CA GLU A 131 -8.39 -21.61 -11.61
C GLU A 131 -8.61 -20.70 -12.83
N ARG A 132 -7.70 -20.73 -13.82
CA ARG A 132 -7.83 -19.95 -15.06
C ARG A 132 -9.02 -20.36 -15.93
N TYR A 133 -9.62 -21.53 -15.68
CA TYR A 133 -10.87 -21.93 -16.32
C TYR A 133 -12.07 -21.10 -15.85
N PHE A 134 -11.98 -20.50 -14.66
CA PHE A 134 -13.08 -19.78 -14.01
C PHE A 134 -12.79 -18.30 -13.82
N LEU A 135 -11.52 -17.94 -13.63
CA LEU A 135 -11.09 -16.61 -13.23
C LEU A 135 -10.12 -16.01 -14.26
N ASN A 136 -10.32 -14.73 -14.59
CA ASN A 136 -9.32 -13.96 -15.34
C ASN A 136 -8.16 -13.50 -14.44
N SER A 137 -7.10 -12.93 -15.03
CA SER A 137 -5.91 -12.48 -14.27
C SER A 137 -6.22 -11.54 -13.11
N LEU A 138 -7.13 -10.58 -13.30
CA LEU A 138 -7.47 -9.62 -12.25
C LEU A 138 -8.23 -10.31 -11.10
N GLN A 139 -9.14 -11.23 -11.43
CA GLN A 139 -9.87 -12.01 -10.44
C GLN A 139 -8.94 -12.96 -9.66
N LEU A 140 -7.97 -13.58 -10.34
CA LEU A 140 -6.93 -14.38 -9.67
C LEU A 140 -6.09 -13.52 -8.73
N ALA A 141 -5.65 -12.34 -9.19
CA ALA A 141 -4.90 -11.40 -8.38
C ALA A 141 -5.72 -10.90 -7.18
N SER A 142 -7.02 -10.71 -7.34
CA SER A 142 -7.91 -10.32 -6.25
C SER A 142 -8.10 -11.43 -5.23
N ARG A 143 -8.17 -12.69 -5.67
CA ARG A 143 -8.42 -13.85 -4.81
C ARG A 143 -7.18 -14.36 -4.07
N TYR A 144 -6.03 -14.34 -4.73
CA TYR A 144 -4.79 -14.97 -4.25
C TYR A 144 -3.64 -13.97 -4.04
N GLY A 145 -3.84 -12.68 -4.32
CA GLY A 145 -2.81 -11.65 -4.17
C GLY A 145 -2.55 -11.25 -2.72
N ASP A 146 -3.52 -11.49 -1.83
CA ASP A 146 -3.37 -11.26 -0.40
C ASP A 146 -4.09 -12.38 0.39
N GLY A 147 -3.40 -12.94 1.37
CA GLY A 147 -3.87 -14.08 2.16
C GLY A 147 -3.68 -15.48 1.53
N GLY A 148 -4.15 -16.51 2.24
CA GLY A 148 -4.08 -17.92 1.81
C GLY A 148 -5.35 -18.36 1.09
N ARG A 149 -5.51 -19.67 0.83
CA ARG A 149 -6.78 -20.22 0.31
C ARG A 149 -7.86 -20.30 1.39
N GLN A 150 -8.28 -19.14 1.87
CA GLN A 150 -9.29 -19.00 2.91
C GLN A 150 -10.33 -17.98 2.46
N GLU A 151 -11.58 -18.23 2.82
CA GLU A 151 -12.66 -17.31 2.57
C GLU A 151 -12.58 -16.12 3.54
N GLY A 152 -12.94 -14.93 3.06
CA GLY A 152 -12.87 -13.69 3.86
C GLY A 152 -11.59 -12.89 3.71
N ASN A 153 -10.66 -13.29 2.83
CA ASN A 153 -9.51 -12.43 2.47
C ASN A 153 -10.00 -11.12 1.83
N PRO A 154 -9.28 -10.01 2.04
CA PRO A 154 -9.62 -8.76 1.38
C PRO A 154 -9.41 -8.91 -0.12
N HIS A 155 -10.41 -8.46 -0.88
CA HIS A 155 -10.24 -8.33 -2.32
C HIS A 155 -9.12 -7.34 -2.63
N THR A 156 -8.30 -7.68 -3.62
CA THR A 156 -7.16 -6.85 -4.04
C THR A 156 -7.30 -6.45 -5.50
N TRP A 157 -7.12 -5.17 -5.79
CA TRP A 157 -7.12 -4.60 -7.14
C TRP A 157 -5.73 -4.03 -7.43
N PRO A 158 -4.75 -4.89 -7.74
CA PRO A 158 -3.39 -4.45 -7.97
C PRO A 158 -3.28 -3.64 -9.27
N VAL A 159 -2.45 -2.61 -9.24
CA VAL A 159 -2.29 -1.62 -10.31
C VAL A 159 -0.99 -1.84 -11.10
N THR A 160 -0.81 -1.08 -12.18
CA THR A 160 0.48 -0.89 -12.84
C THR A 160 1.01 0.51 -12.58
N VAL A 161 2.31 0.71 -12.78
CA VAL A 161 2.96 2.03 -12.72
C VAL A 161 2.27 3.03 -13.66
N ARG A 162 1.89 2.61 -14.87
CA ARG A 162 1.21 3.50 -15.83
C ARG A 162 -0.16 3.97 -15.33
N GLU A 163 -0.94 3.08 -14.72
CA GLU A 163 -2.26 3.43 -14.19
C GLU A 163 -2.17 4.36 -13.00
N ILE A 164 -1.30 4.07 -12.02
CA ILE A 164 -1.17 4.95 -10.85
C ILE A 164 -0.63 6.32 -11.25
N ASN A 165 0.32 6.38 -12.20
CA ASN A 165 0.80 7.64 -12.75
C ASN A 165 -0.33 8.41 -13.44
N LYS A 166 -1.20 7.72 -14.19
CA LYS A 166 -2.36 8.35 -14.85
C LYS A 166 -3.37 8.89 -13.82
N LEU A 167 -3.63 8.16 -12.75
CA LEU A 167 -4.57 8.54 -11.68
C LEU A 167 -4.06 9.73 -10.86
N ILE A 168 -2.76 9.81 -10.60
CA ILE A 168 -2.18 10.90 -9.78
C ILE A 168 -1.97 12.18 -10.59
N ARG A 169 -1.69 12.08 -11.90
CA ARG A 169 -1.30 13.22 -12.75
C ARG A 169 -2.24 14.44 -12.71
N PRO A 170 -3.57 14.28 -12.64
CA PRO A 170 -4.49 15.42 -12.54
C PRO A 170 -4.30 16.25 -11.25
N TYR A 171 -3.80 15.63 -10.18
CA TYR A 171 -3.66 16.26 -8.86
C TYR A 171 -2.25 16.78 -8.59
N SER A 172 -1.23 16.11 -9.13
CA SER A 172 0.16 16.54 -8.98
C SER A 172 1.01 16.17 -10.19
N SER A 173 1.84 17.11 -10.63
CA SER A 173 2.90 16.88 -11.61
C SER A 173 4.24 16.52 -10.97
N LYS A 174 4.35 16.63 -9.64
CA LYS A 174 5.59 16.41 -8.86
C LYS A 174 5.45 15.17 -7.99
N PHE A 175 5.62 14.00 -8.59
CA PHE A 175 5.66 12.74 -7.86
C PHE A 175 6.67 11.77 -8.50
N ARG A 176 7.12 10.80 -7.72
CA ARG A 176 8.01 9.73 -8.20
C ARG A 176 7.41 8.39 -7.80
N THR A 177 7.22 7.52 -8.78
CA THR A 177 6.81 6.13 -8.55
C THR A 177 8.04 5.25 -8.56
N THR A 178 8.19 4.41 -7.52
CA THR A 178 9.28 3.43 -7.44
C THR A 178 8.65 2.05 -7.33
N LEU A 179 9.06 1.13 -8.20
CA LEU A 179 8.62 -0.26 -8.12
C LEU A 179 9.52 -1.03 -7.15
N LEU A 180 8.91 -1.68 -6.17
CA LEU A 180 9.60 -2.47 -5.15
C LEU A 180 9.38 -3.97 -5.41
N GLY A 181 10.26 -4.83 -4.87
CA GLY A 181 10.05 -6.28 -4.87
C GLY A 181 10.25 -6.98 -6.22
N THR A 182 10.86 -6.30 -7.20
CA THR A 182 11.27 -6.89 -8.49
C THR A 182 12.69 -7.46 -8.47
N GLU A 183 13.41 -7.33 -7.36
CA GLU A 183 14.76 -7.86 -7.23
C GLU A 183 14.73 -9.40 -7.20
N LEU A 184 15.50 -10.03 -8.09
CA LEU A 184 15.62 -11.49 -8.26
C LEU A 184 15.91 -12.23 -6.93
N ASP A 185 16.60 -11.58 -6.00
CA ASP A 185 16.89 -12.13 -4.67
C ASP A 185 15.62 -12.52 -3.90
N SER A 186 14.54 -11.77 -4.06
CA SER A 186 13.26 -12.10 -3.41
C SER A 186 12.68 -13.38 -4.02
N ILE A 187 12.74 -13.50 -5.34
CA ILE A 187 12.18 -14.64 -6.09
C ILE A 187 12.98 -15.91 -5.85
N PHE A 188 14.32 -15.84 -5.88
CA PHE A 188 15.16 -17.01 -5.59
C PHE A 188 15.05 -17.45 -4.13
N LYS A 189 14.90 -16.53 -3.17
CA LYS A 189 14.63 -16.90 -1.77
C LYS A 189 13.32 -17.69 -1.61
N TYR A 190 12.28 -17.34 -2.37
CA TYR A 190 10.98 -18.05 -2.33
C TYR A 190 10.98 -19.36 -3.14
N LEU A 191 11.60 -19.39 -4.32
CA LEU A 191 11.58 -20.57 -5.20
C LEU A 191 12.55 -21.67 -4.79
N ILE A 192 13.76 -21.29 -4.32
CA ILE A 192 14.83 -22.23 -3.97
C ILE A 192 15.59 -21.66 -2.76
N PRO A 193 15.17 -21.98 -1.53
CA PRO A 193 15.84 -21.49 -0.32
C PRO A 193 17.36 -21.78 -0.37
N GLY A 194 18.18 -20.72 -0.38
CA GLY A 194 19.66 -20.80 -0.39
C GLY A 194 20.36 -20.35 -1.68
N LEU A 195 19.69 -20.33 -2.84
CA LEU A 195 20.36 -19.99 -4.12
C LEU A 195 20.62 -18.48 -4.29
N GLY A 196 19.83 -17.62 -3.63
CA GLY A 196 19.96 -16.15 -3.71
C GLY A 196 21.28 -15.60 -3.14
N MET A 197 22.05 -16.41 -2.40
CA MET A 197 23.37 -16.03 -1.89
C MET A 197 24.51 -16.18 -2.94
N VAL A 198 24.26 -16.86 -4.06
CA VAL A 198 25.32 -17.28 -5.01
C VAL A 198 25.47 -16.32 -6.19
N PHE A 199 24.46 -15.50 -6.50
CA PHE A 199 24.52 -14.57 -7.65
C PHE A 199 25.18 -13.22 -7.32
N PRO A 200 26.09 -12.69 -8.16
CA PRO A 200 26.69 -11.37 -7.97
C PRO A 200 25.68 -10.24 -8.22
N ILE A 201 25.76 -9.18 -7.40
CA ILE A 201 24.81 -8.03 -7.36
C ILE A 201 24.59 -7.39 -8.75
N GLN A 202 25.61 -7.35 -9.61
CA GLN A 202 25.52 -6.76 -10.94
C GLN A 202 24.59 -7.53 -11.90
N ALA A 203 24.46 -8.85 -11.75
CA ALA A 203 23.52 -9.65 -12.54
C ALA A 203 22.06 -9.51 -12.09
N LYS A 204 21.83 -8.85 -10.94
CA LYS A 204 20.51 -8.75 -10.27
C LYS A 204 19.64 -7.57 -10.73
N LYS A 205 20.20 -6.63 -11.50
CA LYS A 205 19.54 -5.37 -11.91
C LYS A 205 19.30 -5.20 -13.41
N VAL A 206 19.77 -6.12 -14.24
CA VAL A 206 19.94 -5.93 -15.70
C VAL A 206 18.62 -5.67 -16.46
N TRP A 207 17.46 -6.01 -15.91
CA TRP A 207 16.20 -6.02 -16.66
C TRP A 207 15.17 -4.95 -16.27
N LEU A 208 15.48 -4.07 -15.30
CA LEU A 208 14.55 -3.04 -14.84
C LEU A 208 14.40 -1.85 -15.79
N GLU A 209 15.32 -1.65 -16.73
CA GLU A 209 15.28 -0.51 -17.68
C GLU A 209 14.41 -0.75 -18.93
N TYR A 210 13.91 -1.98 -19.16
CA TYR A 210 13.25 -2.34 -20.42
C TYR A 210 11.76 -2.70 -20.32
N MET A 211 11.12 -2.46 -19.18
CA MET A 211 9.69 -2.72 -18.99
C MET A 211 8.92 -1.44 -18.65
N ASP A 212 9.03 -0.43 -19.52
CA ASP A 212 8.07 0.66 -19.58
C ASP A 212 6.72 0.18 -20.11
#